data_AF-A0A1I7LGT2-F1
#
_entry.id   AF-A0A1I7LGT2-F1
#
_cell.length_a   1.000
_cell.length_b   1.000
_cell.length_c   1.000
_cell.angle_alpha   90.00
_cell.angle_beta   90.00
_cell.angle_gamma   90.00
#
_symmetry.space_group_name_H-M   'P 1'
#
loop_
_entity.id
_entity.type
_entity.pdbx_description
1 polymer ?
#
loop_
_entity_poly.entity_id
_entity_poly.type
_entity_poly.pdbx_seq_one_letter_code
_entity_poly.pdbx_strand_id
1 'polypeptide(L)'
;MARITFDQLTLLYRHIAFDQNGDQGRLSIATQEVLEVIQLIEDDQDVAVDADIVVLEDDALQVGQIVSVRVGPPRTALGSLVRDFDGLLDSPEARVKEPRAYFVIDGGITPDIDPCPERLATYRKVLEFTKLVGEAAVYVDQSKRELIFIKDGKFSVPLAYKAADLDRVSVSNADAILSACADEIHRDQKLAILAEAVIGICASQPVAVRFRHLIANLGSVNEEVRNGYQLFASSFSYSKIRNEIEAARIDYLNKIHKTIIDIQTQLLGIPVATVIVASQLKVTSACGVEFWTNFAVVVGAWIFVALLAIAIGNQWATLTSISDDIARQKTKFQRDFAALSNQFDTIFVTLAGRIKWQRRFLGFVGVLAVVGAAVATFIAYRVTNVPYMSCWSGEVSASAPTPIPPAVAPVAPAPTPPSPVSPPKPSPPPDSAPPTRAEPKMAPTPQAYPQP
;
A
#
# COMPACT_ATOMS: atom_id res chain seq x y z
N MET A 1 -13.24 44.96 -45.26
CA MET A 1 -14.41 44.11 -45.05
C MET A 1 -14.68 44.11 -43.56
N ALA A 2 -15.67 44.90 -43.14
CA ALA A 2 -16.09 44.90 -41.75
C ALA A 2 -16.77 43.55 -41.51
N ARG A 3 -16.23 42.74 -40.59
CA ARG A 3 -16.88 41.49 -40.18
C ARG A 3 -17.77 41.83 -39.01
N ILE A 4 -19.07 41.54 -39.13
CA ILE A 4 -19.99 41.64 -38.00
C ILE A 4 -19.58 40.66 -36.90
N THR A 5 -19.68 41.07 -35.65
CA THR A 5 -19.40 40.22 -34.50
C THR A 5 -20.69 39.68 -33.88
N PHE A 6 -20.59 38.57 -33.14
CA PHE A 6 -21.77 38.04 -32.44
C PHE A 6 -22.25 38.96 -31.31
N ASP A 7 -21.37 39.80 -30.74
CA ASP A 7 -21.77 40.81 -29.75
C ASP A 7 -22.67 41.88 -30.38
N GLN A 8 -22.37 42.29 -31.62
CA GLN A 8 -23.23 43.20 -32.40
C GLN A 8 -24.59 42.55 -32.72
N LEU A 9 -24.60 41.26 -33.07
CA LEU A 9 -25.85 40.52 -33.27
C LEU A 9 -26.64 40.37 -31.96
N THR A 10 -25.96 40.10 -30.85
CA THR A 10 -26.56 40.00 -29.52
C THR A 10 -27.21 41.33 -29.11
N LEU A 11 -26.57 42.46 -29.44
CA LEU A 11 -27.16 43.79 -29.24
C LEU A 11 -28.49 43.92 -29.99
N LEU A 12 -28.55 43.50 -31.25
CA LEU A 12 -29.80 43.50 -32.02
C LEU A 12 -30.83 42.55 -31.42
N TYR A 13 -30.47 41.30 -31.13
CA TYR A 13 -31.39 40.30 -30.58
C TYR A 13 -32.03 40.75 -29.27
N ARG A 14 -31.29 41.44 -28.39
CA ARG A 14 -31.82 42.01 -27.15
C ARG A 14 -32.90 43.09 -27.37
N HIS A 15 -32.91 43.73 -28.54
CA HIS A 15 -33.87 44.78 -28.92
C HIS A 15 -34.98 44.28 -29.86
N ILE A 16 -34.98 42.98 -30.18
CA ILE A 16 -36.01 42.37 -31.03
C ILE A 16 -37.06 41.72 -30.13
N ALA A 17 -38.30 42.17 -30.27
CA ALA A 17 -39.45 41.44 -29.76
C ALA A 17 -39.79 40.32 -30.77
N PHE A 18 -39.22 39.14 -30.55
CA PHE A 18 -39.43 37.96 -31.38
C PHE A 18 -40.89 37.48 -31.35
N ASP A 19 -41.34 36.90 -32.46
CA ASP A 19 -42.61 36.20 -32.54
C ASP A 19 -42.55 34.79 -31.91
N GLN A 20 -43.64 34.02 -31.97
CA GLN A 20 -43.67 32.67 -31.38
C GLN A 20 -42.73 31.70 -32.10
N ASN A 21 -42.42 31.94 -33.38
CA ASN A 21 -41.50 31.13 -34.15
C ASN A 21 -40.05 31.64 -34.08
N GLY A 22 -39.77 32.80 -33.50
CA GLY A 22 -38.43 33.37 -33.43
C GLY A 22 -37.77 33.61 -34.79
N ASP A 23 -38.51 33.54 -35.91
CA ASP A 23 -38.03 33.78 -37.27
C ASP A 23 -38.40 35.19 -37.78
N GLN A 24 -39.27 35.87 -37.05
CA GLN A 24 -39.62 37.27 -37.25
C GLN A 24 -39.68 38.00 -35.92
N GLY A 25 -39.62 39.32 -35.98
CA GLY A 25 -39.78 40.15 -34.80
C GLY A 25 -39.90 41.63 -35.12
N ARG A 26 -40.10 42.40 -34.06
CA ARG A 26 -40.09 43.87 -34.13
C ARG A 26 -38.82 44.39 -33.46
N LEU A 27 -37.90 44.93 -34.26
CA LEU A 27 -36.67 45.55 -33.78
C LEU A 27 -36.98 46.97 -33.31
N SER A 28 -36.68 47.26 -32.04
CA SER A 28 -36.72 48.61 -31.50
C SER A 28 -35.36 49.27 -31.65
N ILE A 29 -35.23 50.27 -32.52
CA ILE A 29 -33.99 51.02 -32.73
C ILE A 29 -33.82 52.04 -31.59
N ALA A 30 -33.50 51.56 -30.39
CA ALA A 30 -33.51 52.37 -29.17
C ALA A 30 -32.28 53.28 -29.03
N THR A 31 -31.14 52.88 -29.59
CA THR A 31 -29.86 53.59 -29.46
C THR A 31 -29.19 53.79 -30.81
N GLN A 32 -28.24 54.72 -30.87
CA GLN A 32 -27.41 54.96 -32.05
C GLN A 32 -26.61 53.72 -32.45
N GLU A 33 -26.12 52.95 -31.46
CA GLU A 33 -25.38 51.70 -31.70
C GLU A 33 -26.25 50.64 -32.41
N VAL A 34 -27.52 50.50 -32.02
CA VAL A 34 -28.46 49.59 -32.69
C VAL A 34 -28.69 50.03 -34.13
N LEU A 35 -28.82 51.34 -34.38
CA LEU A 35 -28.98 51.90 -35.72
C LEU A 35 -27.75 51.63 -36.60
N GLU A 36 -26.55 51.83 -36.08
CA GLU A 36 -25.30 51.60 -36.81
C GLU A 36 -25.13 50.12 -37.21
N VAL A 37 -25.48 49.18 -36.33
CA VAL A 37 -25.36 47.75 -36.63
C VAL A 37 -26.38 47.31 -37.67
N ILE A 38 -27.64 47.78 -37.60
CA ILE A 38 -28.64 47.40 -38.62
C ILE A 38 -28.37 48.08 -39.96
N GLN A 39 -27.85 49.31 -39.98
CA GLN A 39 -27.40 49.97 -41.21
C GLN A 39 -26.22 49.23 -41.84
N LEU A 40 -25.27 48.75 -41.03
CA LEU A 40 -24.17 47.92 -41.53
C LEU A 40 -24.66 46.63 -42.20
N ILE A 41 -25.75 46.03 -41.70
CA ILE A 41 -26.38 44.85 -42.28
C ILE A 41 -27.06 45.19 -43.62
N GLU A 42 -27.76 46.31 -43.71
CA GLU A 42 -28.44 46.73 -44.95
C GLU A 42 -27.46 47.20 -46.04
N ASP A 43 -26.35 47.86 -45.65
CA ASP A 43 -25.37 48.45 -46.58
C ASP A 43 -24.36 47.43 -47.12
N ASP A 44 -24.05 46.36 -46.38
CA ASP A 44 -23.04 45.35 -46.74
C ASP A 44 -23.67 43.96 -46.93
N GLN A 45 -23.73 43.50 -48.18
CA GLN A 45 -24.34 42.23 -48.55
C GLN A 45 -23.65 41.02 -47.90
N ASP A 46 -22.33 41.06 -47.69
CA ASP A 46 -21.62 39.95 -47.04
C ASP A 46 -22.01 39.88 -45.55
N VAL A 47 -22.19 41.03 -44.91
CA VAL A 47 -22.67 41.14 -43.52
C VAL A 47 -24.12 40.68 -43.40
N ALA A 48 -24.98 41.05 -44.36
CA ALA A 48 -26.37 40.59 -44.40
C ALA A 48 -26.48 39.06 -44.45
N VAL A 49 -25.65 38.42 -45.28
CA VAL A 49 -25.59 36.95 -45.40
C VAL A 49 -25.05 36.31 -44.12
N ASP A 50 -24.02 36.89 -43.50
CA ASP A 50 -23.43 36.38 -42.28
C ASP A 50 -24.39 36.51 -41.06
N ALA A 51 -25.16 37.60 -40.98
CA ALA A 51 -26.14 37.89 -39.91
C ALA A 51 -27.48 37.17 -40.08
N ASP A 52 -27.89 36.96 -41.34
CA ASP A 52 -29.21 36.46 -41.75
C ASP A 52 -30.39 37.28 -41.17
N ILE A 53 -30.23 38.60 -41.11
CA ILE A 53 -31.27 39.55 -40.68
C ILE A 53 -31.68 40.40 -41.88
N VAL A 54 -32.98 40.58 -42.09
CA VAL A 54 -33.53 41.40 -43.18
C VAL A 54 -34.62 42.31 -42.64
N VAL A 55 -34.51 43.61 -42.91
CA VAL A 55 -35.58 44.56 -42.63
C VAL A 55 -36.70 44.41 -43.67
N LEU A 56 -37.95 44.39 -43.23
CA LEU A 56 -39.12 44.15 -44.08
C LEU A 56 -39.79 45.45 -44.58
N GLU A 57 -39.25 46.60 -44.19
CA GLU A 57 -39.76 47.95 -44.45
C GLU A 57 -38.73 48.74 -45.27
N ASP A 58 -39.16 49.43 -46.33
CA ASP A 58 -38.30 50.23 -47.24
C ASP A 58 -38.03 51.67 -46.73
N ASP A 59 -38.38 51.98 -45.47
CA ASP A 59 -38.27 53.33 -44.92
C ASP A 59 -36.87 53.61 -44.34
N ALA A 60 -36.45 54.87 -44.39
CA ALA A 60 -35.17 55.31 -43.83
C ALA A 60 -35.13 55.08 -42.31
N LEU A 61 -34.22 54.21 -41.85
CA LEU A 61 -34.07 53.81 -40.45
C LEU A 61 -33.63 54.98 -39.56
N GLN A 62 -34.34 55.20 -38.45
CA GLN A 62 -34.04 56.25 -37.46
C GLN A 62 -34.13 55.73 -36.01
N VAL A 63 -33.36 56.36 -35.11
CA VAL A 63 -33.43 56.08 -33.66
C VAL A 63 -34.83 56.44 -33.14
N GLY A 64 -35.43 55.52 -32.37
CA GLY A 64 -36.80 55.61 -31.83
C GLY A 64 -37.85 54.89 -32.67
N GLN A 65 -37.49 54.38 -33.86
CA GLN A 65 -38.40 53.62 -34.72
C GLN A 65 -38.48 52.15 -34.29
N ILE A 66 -39.64 51.54 -34.55
CA ILE A 66 -39.83 50.09 -34.45
C ILE A 66 -40.04 49.58 -35.87
N VAL A 67 -39.19 48.67 -36.31
CA VAL A 67 -39.24 48.09 -37.67
C VAL A 67 -39.45 46.59 -37.62
N SER A 68 -40.17 46.08 -38.60
CA SER A 68 -40.40 44.64 -38.75
C SER A 68 -39.16 43.98 -39.39
N VAL A 69 -38.63 42.95 -38.76
CA VAL A 69 -37.43 42.23 -39.23
C VAL A 69 -37.71 40.73 -39.34
N ARG A 70 -37.14 40.10 -40.37
CA ARG A 70 -36.96 38.65 -40.43
C ARG A 70 -35.58 38.32 -39.86
N VAL A 71 -35.54 37.35 -38.95
CA VAL A 71 -34.31 36.92 -38.29
C VAL A 71 -34.12 35.44 -38.55
N GLY A 72 -33.05 35.07 -39.23
CA GLY A 72 -32.64 33.69 -39.40
C GLY A 72 -31.41 33.33 -38.58
N PRO A 73 -30.96 32.06 -38.65
CA PRO A 73 -29.76 31.63 -37.94
C PRO A 73 -28.53 32.30 -38.56
N PRO A 74 -27.69 32.98 -37.75
CA PRO A 74 -26.46 33.55 -38.26
C PRO A 74 -25.52 32.44 -38.72
N ARG A 75 -24.50 32.81 -39.49
CA ARG A 75 -23.46 31.85 -39.89
C ARG A 75 -22.89 31.14 -38.67
N THR A 76 -22.81 29.81 -38.72
CA THR A 76 -22.39 28.96 -37.59
C THR A 76 -21.04 29.33 -36.97
N ALA A 77 -20.15 29.96 -37.75
CA ALA A 77 -18.85 30.43 -37.27
C ALA A 77 -18.93 31.67 -36.36
N LEU A 78 -20.01 32.46 -36.45
CA LEU A 78 -20.25 33.63 -35.60
C LEU A 78 -20.85 33.23 -34.25
N GLY A 79 -21.86 32.36 -34.28
CA GLY A 79 -22.53 31.87 -33.09
C GLY A 79 -23.84 31.18 -33.44
N SER A 80 -24.69 30.98 -32.43
CA SER A 80 -25.96 30.26 -32.58
C SER A 80 -27.13 31.07 -32.05
N LEU A 81 -28.13 31.32 -32.89
CA LEU A 81 -29.44 31.82 -32.46
C LEU A 81 -30.40 30.65 -32.35
N VAL A 82 -30.98 30.44 -31.17
CA VAL A 82 -31.89 29.31 -30.90
C VAL A 82 -33.13 29.79 -30.15
N ARG A 83 -34.25 29.10 -30.36
CA ARG A 83 -35.54 29.46 -29.74
C ARG A 83 -35.51 29.21 -28.24
N ASP A 84 -35.09 28.02 -27.84
CA ASP A 84 -35.08 27.55 -26.46
C ASP A 84 -33.80 26.76 -26.16
N PHE A 85 -33.73 26.24 -24.93
CA PHE A 85 -32.60 25.46 -24.47
C PHE A 85 -32.49 24.09 -25.16
N ASP A 86 -33.59 23.54 -25.68
CA ASP A 86 -33.54 22.29 -26.46
C ASP A 86 -32.87 22.55 -27.82
N GLY A 87 -33.13 23.69 -28.46
CA GLY A 87 -32.44 24.12 -29.66
C GLY A 87 -30.92 24.30 -29.45
N LEU A 88 -30.50 24.77 -28.28
CA LEU A 88 -29.08 24.81 -27.91
C LEU A 88 -28.49 23.39 -27.82
N LEU A 89 -29.21 22.48 -27.18
CA LEU A 89 -28.78 21.09 -26.95
C LEU A 89 -28.95 20.18 -28.18
N ASP A 90 -29.65 20.61 -29.23
CA ASP A 90 -29.70 19.88 -30.50
C ASP A 90 -28.33 19.80 -31.17
N SER A 91 -27.48 20.81 -30.94
CA SER A 91 -26.06 20.71 -31.25
C SER A 91 -25.38 19.69 -30.32
N PRO A 92 -24.87 18.57 -30.84
CA PRO A 92 -24.28 17.56 -29.98
C PRO A 92 -22.99 18.02 -29.27
N GLU A 93 -22.31 19.06 -29.80
CA GLU A 93 -21.15 19.66 -29.15
C GLU A 93 -21.53 20.44 -27.89
N ALA A 94 -22.69 21.11 -27.92
CA ALA A 94 -23.23 21.83 -26.76
C ALA A 94 -23.52 20.88 -25.58
N ARG A 95 -23.72 19.58 -25.83
CA ARG A 95 -23.92 18.60 -24.75
C ARG A 95 -22.64 18.27 -23.99
N VAL A 96 -21.48 18.52 -24.58
CA VAL A 96 -20.14 18.20 -24.04
C VAL A 96 -19.42 19.44 -23.56
N LYS A 97 -19.61 20.58 -24.24
CA LYS A 97 -18.94 21.84 -23.95
C LYS A 97 -19.85 23.01 -24.31
N GLU A 98 -19.89 24.01 -23.43
CA GLU A 98 -20.64 25.25 -23.69
C GLU A 98 -20.11 25.98 -24.93
N PRO A 99 -20.98 26.33 -25.90
CA PRO A 99 -20.60 27.15 -27.04
C PRO A 99 -20.14 28.55 -26.60
N ARG A 100 -19.18 29.13 -27.32
CA ARG A 100 -18.65 30.46 -26.99
C ARG A 100 -19.63 31.60 -27.22
N ALA A 101 -20.51 31.44 -28.20
CA ALA A 101 -21.40 32.48 -28.69
C ALA A 101 -22.76 31.86 -29.01
N TYR A 102 -23.78 32.19 -28.22
CA TYR A 102 -25.16 31.80 -28.47
C TYR A 102 -26.14 32.82 -27.88
N PHE A 103 -27.35 32.85 -28.42
CA PHE A 103 -28.47 33.61 -27.91
C PHE A 103 -29.70 32.69 -27.88
N VAL A 104 -30.28 32.49 -26.70
CA VAL A 104 -31.55 31.77 -26.54
C VAL A 104 -32.66 32.81 -26.46
N ILE A 105 -33.59 32.77 -27.41
CA ILE A 105 -34.71 33.72 -27.50
C ILE A 105 -35.58 33.64 -26.24
N ASP A 106 -35.95 32.43 -25.83
CA ASP A 106 -36.66 32.19 -24.58
C ASP A 106 -35.78 32.59 -23.38
N GLY A 107 -36.22 33.62 -22.65
CA GLY A 107 -35.49 34.19 -21.52
C GLY A 107 -34.32 35.11 -21.90
N GLY A 108 -34.04 35.34 -23.19
CA GLY A 108 -32.97 36.23 -23.65
C GLY A 108 -31.58 35.83 -23.13
N ILE A 109 -31.31 34.52 -23.06
CA ILE A 109 -30.14 33.97 -22.36
C ILE A 109 -28.90 34.09 -23.24
N THR A 110 -27.85 34.67 -22.69
CA THR A 110 -26.51 34.73 -23.29
C THR A 110 -25.47 34.17 -22.31
N PRO A 111 -24.26 33.77 -22.77
CA PRO A 111 -23.22 33.23 -21.89
C PRO A 111 -22.84 34.18 -20.74
N ASP A 112 -22.91 35.49 -20.99
CA ASP A 112 -22.52 36.60 -20.11
C ASP A 112 -23.67 37.15 -19.25
N ILE A 113 -24.88 36.59 -19.32
CA ILE A 113 -26.05 37.10 -18.60
C ILE A 113 -25.84 37.07 -17.08
N ASP A 114 -26.17 38.19 -16.42
CA ASP A 114 -26.08 38.38 -14.97
C ASP A 114 -27.35 39.09 -14.43
N PRO A 115 -28.06 38.55 -13.41
CA PRO A 115 -27.79 37.29 -12.71
C PRO A 115 -28.00 36.06 -13.59
N CYS A 116 -27.12 35.06 -13.45
CA CYS A 116 -27.18 33.80 -14.20
C CYS A 116 -28.48 33.03 -13.89
N PRO A 117 -29.32 32.71 -14.89
CA PRO A 117 -30.51 31.90 -14.71
C PRO A 117 -30.21 30.50 -14.16
N GLU A 118 -31.09 29.97 -13.30
CA GLU A 118 -30.93 28.66 -12.65
C GLU A 118 -30.71 27.53 -13.67
N ARG A 119 -31.43 27.56 -14.80
CA ARG A 119 -31.29 26.57 -15.88
C ARG A 119 -29.91 26.60 -16.53
N LEU A 120 -29.36 27.80 -16.77
CA LEU A 120 -28.01 27.97 -17.30
C LEU A 120 -26.95 27.49 -16.31
N ALA A 121 -27.12 27.83 -15.02
CA ALA A 121 -26.24 27.33 -13.96
C ALA A 121 -26.26 25.79 -13.87
N THR A 122 -27.44 25.17 -13.96
CA THR A 122 -27.61 23.72 -13.93
C THR A 122 -26.96 23.06 -15.15
N TYR A 123 -27.13 23.63 -16.34
CA TYR A 123 -26.45 23.16 -17.55
C TYR A 123 -24.93 23.17 -17.40
N ARG A 124 -24.34 24.28 -16.92
CA ARG A 124 -22.90 24.37 -16.65
C ARG A 124 -22.43 23.32 -15.65
N LYS A 125 -23.24 23.04 -14.62
CA LYS A 125 -22.96 21.99 -13.64
C LYS A 125 -22.97 20.58 -14.26
N VAL A 126 -23.89 20.31 -15.19
CA VAL A 126 -23.89 19.05 -15.95
C VAL A 126 -22.62 18.94 -16.81
N LEU A 127 -22.14 20.03 -17.41
CA LEU A 127 -20.87 20.02 -18.17
C LEU A 127 -19.65 19.75 -17.28
N GLU A 128 -19.58 20.37 -16.10
CA GLU A 128 -18.52 20.11 -15.12
C GLU A 128 -18.51 18.65 -14.68
N PHE A 129 -19.69 18.11 -14.33
CA PHE A 129 -19.85 16.70 -14.00
C PHE A 129 -19.46 15.79 -15.16
N THR A 130 -19.88 16.11 -16.39
CA THR A 130 -19.52 15.36 -17.60
C THR A 130 -18.01 15.30 -17.79
N LYS A 131 -17.31 16.41 -17.55
CA LYS A 131 -15.84 16.46 -17.62
C LYS A 131 -15.20 15.53 -16.60
N LEU A 132 -15.66 15.55 -15.34
CA LEU A 132 -15.15 14.65 -14.31
C LEU A 132 -15.41 13.17 -14.66
N VAL A 133 -16.61 12.84 -15.13
CA VAL A 133 -16.93 11.47 -15.56
C VAL A 133 -16.09 11.07 -16.79
N GLY A 134 -15.76 12.02 -17.65
CA GLY A 134 -14.81 11.82 -18.76
C GLY A 134 -13.39 11.48 -18.32
N GLU A 135 -12.95 11.99 -17.17
CA GLU A 135 -11.66 11.63 -16.55
C GLU A 135 -11.69 10.23 -15.91
N ALA A 136 -12.86 9.80 -15.43
CA ALA A 136 -13.08 8.45 -14.90
C ALA A 136 -13.29 7.38 -16.00
N ALA A 137 -13.73 7.80 -17.18
CA ALA A 137 -13.90 6.93 -18.34
C ALA A 137 -12.53 6.50 -18.90
N VAL A 138 -12.51 5.38 -19.63
CA VAL A 138 -11.29 4.93 -20.33
C VAL A 138 -10.93 5.91 -21.44
N TYR A 139 -11.95 6.39 -22.16
CA TYR A 139 -11.83 7.52 -23.09
C TYR A 139 -13.22 8.09 -23.42
N VAL A 140 -13.23 9.29 -24.00
CA VAL A 140 -14.42 9.94 -24.55
C VAL A 140 -14.36 9.83 -26.08
N ASP A 141 -15.33 9.14 -26.70
CA ASP A 141 -15.48 9.09 -28.15
C ASP A 141 -16.04 10.44 -28.63
N GLN A 142 -15.17 11.31 -29.15
CA GLN A 142 -15.55 12.65 -29.59
C GLN A 142 -16.49 12.63 -30.80
N SER A 143 -16.36 11.64 -31.69
CA SER A 143 -17.18 11.53 -32.89
C SER A 143 -18.63 11.15 -32.53
N LYS A 144 -18.79 10.23 -31.58
CA LYS A 144 -20.11 9.75 -31.13
C LYS A 144 -20.64 10.49 -29.89
N ARG A 145 -19.81 11.31 -29.25
CA ARG A 145 -20.07 11.94 -27.94
C ARG A 145 -20.50 10.91 -26.90
N GLU A 146 -19.71 9.85 -26.75
CA GLU A 146 -19.96 8.78 -25.76
C GLU A 146 -18.81 8.69 -24.76
N LEU A 147 -19.16 8.49 -23.49
CA LEU A 147 -18.23 8.08 -22.45
C LEU A 147 -18.07 6.56 -22.52
N ILE A 148 -16.84 6.06 -22.65
CA ILE A 148 -16.57 4.63 -22.79
C ILE A 148 -15.92 4.08 -21.53
N PHE A 149 -16.54 3.04 -20.97
CA PHE A 149 -16.07 2.28 -19.82
C PHE A 149 -15.84 0.81 -20.20
N ILE A 150 -15.16 0.07 -19.32
CA ILE A 150 -14.96 -1.38 -19.46
C ILE A 150 -15.80 -2.08 -18.38
N LYS A 151 -16.77 -2.89 -18.82
CA LYS A 151 -17.53 -3.82 -17.99
C LYS A 151 -17.92 -5.03 -18.84
N ASP A 152 -17.27 -6.18 -18.61
CA ASP A 152 -17.48 -7.40 -19.41
C ASP A 152 -17.41 -7.15 -20.93
N GLY A 153 -16.57 -6.17 -21.34
CA GLY A 153 -16.54 -5.61 -22.69
C GLY A 153 -16.76 -4.09 -22.71
N LYS A 154 -17.18 -3.57 -23.87
CA LYS A 154 -17.40 -2.13 -24.09
C LYS A 154 -18.72 -1.69 -23.43
N PHE A 155 -18.64 -0.72 -22.51
CA PHE A 155 -19.81 -0.09 -21.90
C PHE A 155 -19.90 1.39 -22.32
N SER A 156 -20.80 1.70 -23.26
CA SER A 156 -21.03 3.08 -23.74
C SER A 156 -22.09 3.82 -22.92
N VAL A 157 -21.83 5.09 -22.60
CA VAL A 157 -22.81 6.06 -22.07
C VAL A 157 -22.83 7.27 -23.02
N PRO A 158 -23.81 7.35 -23.95
CA PRO A 158 -23.95 8.48 -24.87
C PRO A 158 -24.38 9.75 -24.15
N LEU A 159 -23.73 10.87 -24.43
CA LEU A 159 -24.01 12.20 -23.89
C LEU A 159 -25.27 12.80 -24.57
N ALA A 160 -26.41 12.14 -24.36
CA ALA A 160 -27.70 12.54 -24.90
C ALA A 160 -28.67 12.90 -23.77
N TYR A 161 -29.07 14.16 -23.74
CA TYR A 161 -30.03 14.73 -22.80
C TYR A 161 -30.72 15.95 -23.43
N LYS A 162 -31.86 16.34 -22.85
CA LYS A 162 -32.70 17.48 -23.26
C LYS A 162 -32.82 18.51 -22.15
N ALA A 163 -33.38 19.68 -22.46
CA ALA A 163 -33.60 20.75 -21.51
C ALA A 163 -34.45 20.29 -20.30
N ALA A 164 -35.50 19.49 -20.55
CA ALA A 164 -36.35 18.94 -19.50
C ALA A 164 -35.62 18.00 -18.51
N ASP A 165 -34.48 17.43 -18.91
CA ASP A 165 -33.67 16.58 -18.03
C ASP A 165 -32.89 17.41 -17.01
N LEU A 166 -32.59 18.67 -17.32
CA LEU A 166 -31.88 19.60 -16.42
C LEU A 166 -32.70 19.89 -15.17
N ASP A 167 -34.03 19.95 -15.28
CA ASP A 167 -34.93 20.22 -14.15
C ASP A 167 -34.90 19.12 -13.07
N ARG A 168 -34.33 17.95 -13.39
CA ARG A 168 -34.20 16.79 -12.48
C ARG A 168 -32.80 16.67 -11.87
N VAL A 169 -31.88 17.55 -12.24
CA VAL A 169 -30.48 17.50 -11.80
C VAL A 169 -30.37 18.11 -10.41
N SER A 170 -29.83 17.35 -9.46
CA SER A 170 -29.49 17.86 -8.14
C SER A 170 -28.10 18.50 -8.15
N VAL A 171 -28.06 19.84 -8.25
CA VAL A 171 -26.81 20.62 -8.25
C VAL A 171 -25.95 20.34 -7.01
N SER A 172 -26.57 20.24 -5.83
CA SER A 172 -25.85 19.93 -4.58
C SER A 172 -25.15 18.58 -4.60
N ASN A 173 -25.76 17.55 -5.21
CA ASN A 173 -25.11 16.24 -5.36
C ASN A 173 -24.01 16.27 -6.42
N ALA A 174 -24.19 17.03 -7.50
CA ALA A 174 -23.13 17.25 -8.48
C ALA A 174 -21.89 17.89 -7.83
N ASP A 175 -22.09 18.96 -7.06
CA ASP A 175 -21.00 19.66 -6.35
C ASP A 175 -20.33 18.77 -5.31
N ALA A 176 -21.08 17.92 -4.59
CA ALA A 176 -20.51 16.98 -3.65
C ALA A 176 -19.59 15.95 -4.33
N ILE A 177 -20.00 15.40 -5.48
CA ILE A 177 -19.17 14.47 -6.26
C ILE A 177 -17.93 15.19 -6.81
N LEU A 178 -18.10 16.39 -7.38
CA LEU A 178 -17.00 17.21 -7.90
C LEU A 178 -15.97 17.50 -6.81
N SER A 179 -16.42 17.93 -5.63
CA SER A 179 -15.56 18.20 -4.48
C SER A 179 -14.86 16.96 -3.96
N ALA A 180 -15.57 15.82 -3.86
CA ALA A 180 -14.98 14.56 -3.40
C ALA A 180 -13.80 14.12 -4.28
N CYS A 181 -13.87 14.38 -5.58
CA CYS A 181 -12.83 14.04 -6.56
C CYS A 181 -11.81 15.16 -6.83
N ALA A 182 -11.97 16.36 -6.25
CA ALA A 182 -11.10 17.51 -6.54
C ALA A 182 -9.67 17.32 -6.01
N ASP A 183 -9.51 16.72 -4.83
CA ASP A 183 -8.21 16.50 -4.22
C ASP A 183 -7.39 15.43 -4.97
N GLU A 184 -6.08 15.63 -5.09
CA GLU A 184 -5.17 14.65 -5.69
C GLU A 184 -5.00 13.37 -4.86
N ILE A 185 -5.35 13.42 -3.57
CA ILE A 185 -5.21 12.28 -2.67
C ILE A 185 -6.15 11.14 -3.11
N HIS A 186 -5.54 10.01 -3.50
CA HIS A 186 -6.22 8.82 -4.02
C HIS A 186 -7.10 9.12 -5.24
N ARG A 187 -6.73 10.11 -6.06
CA ARG A 187 -7.56 10.57 -7.18
C ARG A 187 -7.87 9.47 -8.19
N ASP A 188 -6.89 8.66 -8.58
CA ASP A 188 -7.11 7.53 -9.48
C ASP A 188 -8.13 6.52 -8.92
N GLN A 189 -8.07 6.24 -7.61
CA GLN A 189 -9.02 5.34 -6.96
C GLN A 189 -10.41 5.95 -6.86
N LYS A 190 -10.52 7.25 -6.55
CA LYS A 190 -11.81 7.97 -6.56
C LYS A 190 -12.44 7.98 -7.95
N LEU A 191 -11.64 8.18 -9.00
CA LEU A 191 -12.11 8.10 -10.40
C LEU A 191 -12.55 6.68 -10.76
N ALA A 192 -11.80 5.65 -10.35
CA ALA A 192 -12.20 4.26 -10.56
C ALA A 192 -13.52 3.91 -9.84
N ILE A 193 -13.69 4.38 -8.60
CA ILE A 193 -14.95 4.23 -7.84
C ILE A 193 -16.10 4.97 -8.55
N LEU A 194 -15.86 6.19 -9.05
CA LEU A 194 -16.84 6.94 -9.82
C LEU A 194 -17.24 6.20 -11.11
N ALA A 195 -16.28 5.62 -11.83
CA ALA A 195 -16.56 4.80 -13.00
C ALA A 195 -17.47 3.61 -12.66
N GLU A 196 -17.18 2.89 -11.58
CA GLU A 196 -18.02 1.77 -11.13
C GLU A 196 -19.42 2.23 -10.73
N ALA A 197 -19.55 3.37 -10.04
CA ALA A 197 -20.85 3.95 -9.69
C ALA A 197 -21.65 4.32 -10.94
N VAL A 198 -21.03 4.97 -11.94
CA VAL A 198 -21.67 5.31 -13.22
C VAL A 198 -22.15 4.06 -13.93
N ILE A 199 -21.31 3.03 -14.00
CA ILE A 199 -21.63 1.74 -14.60
C ILE A 199 -22.80 1.06 -13.85
N GLY A 200 -22.76 1.02 -12.52
CA GLY A 200 -23.80 0.42 -11.67
C GLY A 200 -25.16 1.05 -11.88
N ILE A 201 -25.22 2.39 -11.87
CA ILE A 201 -26.46 3.15 -12.09
C ILE A 201 -26.98 3.00 -13.52
N CYS A 202 -26.10 2.89 -14.52
CA CYS A 202 -26.49 2.84 -15.93
C CYS A 202 -26.72 1.42 -16.47
N ALA A 203 -26.27 0.36 -15.80
CA ALA A 203 -26.20 -0.99 -16.38
C ALA A 203 -27.57 -1.57 -16.77
N SER A 204 -28.61 -1.29 -15.98
CA SER A 204 -29.98 -1.75 -16.23
C SER A 204 -30.74 -0.90 -17.26
N GLN A 205 -30.13 0.19 -17.75
CA GLN A 205 -30.78 1.15 -18.63
C GLN A 205 -30.42 0.92 -20.11
N PRO A 206 -31.38 1.12 -21.03
CA PRO A 206 -31.11 1.17 -22.46
C PRO A 206 -30.03 2.20 -22.81
N VAL A 207 -29.13 1.87 -23.74
CA VAL A 207 -27.96 2.70 -24.09
C VAL A 207 -28.34 4.16 -24.36
N ALA A 208 -29.40 4.40 -25.12
CA ALA A 208 -29.85 5.74 -25.51
C ALA A 208 -30.28 6.66 -24.36
N VAL A 209 -30.56 6.11 -23.16
CA VAL A 209 -31.08 6.88 -22.02
C VAL A 209 -30.15 6.91 -20.82
N ARG A 210 -28.98 6.26 -20.90
CA ARG A 210 -28.05 6.08 -19.77
C ARG A 210 -27.61 7.40 -19.15
N PHE A 211 -27.17 8.37 -19.96
CA PHE A 211 -26.68 9.63 -19.42
C PHE A 211 -27.80 10.46 -18.79
N ARG A 212 -28.98 10.54 -19.43
CA ARG A 212 -30.18 11.12 -18.83
C ARG A 212 -30.51 10.47 -17.48
N HIS A 213 -30.46 9.14 -17.41
CA HIS A 213 -30.72 8.42 -16.16
C HIS A 213 -29.66 8.74 -15.10
N LEU A 214 -28.39 8.85 -15.49
CA LEU A 214 -27.29 9.20 -14.60
C LEU A 214 -27.48 10.57 -13.95
N ILE A 215 -27.73 11.61 -14.76
CA ILE A 215 -27.88 12.99 -14.25
C ILE A 215 -29.17 13.20 -13.45
N ALA A 216 -30.20 12.39 -13.69
CA ALA A 216 -31.43 12.39 -12.89
C ALA A 216 -31.28 11.67 -11.53
N ASN A 217 -30.21 10.88 -11.33
CA ASN A 217 -29.98 10.07 -10.13
C ASN A 217 -28.63 10.36 -9.45
N LEU A 218 -28.17 11.62 -9.51
CA LEU A 218 -26.89 12.03 -8.90
C LEU A 218 -26.80 11.77 -7.39
N GLY A 219 -27.94 11.72 -6.67
CA GLY A 219 -27.95 11.32 -5.26
C GLY A 219 -27.43 9.90 -5.04
N SER A 220 -27.87 8.95 -5.87
CA SER A 220 -27.39 7.56 -5.81
C SER A 220 -25.93 7.44 -6.25
N VAL A 221 -25.52 8.20 -7.28
CA VAL A 221 -24.10 8.25 -7.70
C VAL A 221 -23.22 8.74 -6.55
N ASN A 222 -23.64 9.81 -5.87
CA ASN A 222 -22.91 10.38 -4.74
C ASN A 222 -22.81 9.37 -3.58
N GLU A 223 -23.90 8.66 -3.28
CA GLU A 223 -23.91 7.62 -2.26
C GLU A 223 -22.96 6.46 -2.59
N GLU A 224 -23.01 5.93 -3.82
CA GLU A 224 -22.10 4.87 -4.28
C GLU A 224 -20.63 5.30 -4.24
N VAL A 225 -20.32 6.53 -4.66
CA VAL A 225 -18.95 7.08 -4.61
C VAL A 225 -18.45 7.17 -3.16
N ARG A 226 -19.28 7.70 -2.25
CA ARG A 226 -18.94 7.82 -0.83
C ARG A 226 -18.73 6.46 -0.17
N ASN A 227 -19.64 5.52 -0.42
CA ASN A 227 -19.58 4.16 0.12
C ASN A 227 -18.36 3.41 -0.42
N GLY A 228 -18.10 3.49 -1.73
CA GLY A 228 -16.93 2.90 -2.38
C GLY A 228 -15.63 3.45 -1.82
N TYR A 229 -15.54 4.77 -1.61
CA TYR A 229 -14.34 5.38 -1.01
C TYR A 229 -14.15 4.98 0.45
N GLN A 230 -15.24 4.92 1.24
CA GLN A 230 -15.17 4.43 2.62
C GLN A 230 -14.67 2.99 2.69
N LEU A 231 -15.12 2.12 1.78
CA LEU A 231 -14.66 0.74 1.69
C LEU A 231 -13.17 0.68 1.30
N PHE A 232 -12.76 1.46 0.30
CA PHE A 232 -11.35 1.58 -0.10
C PHE A 232 -10.47 2.03 1.08
N ALA A 233 -10.82 3.11 1.76
CA ALA A 233 -10.07 3.65 2.89
C ALA A 233 -9.98 2.63 4.05
N SER A 234 -11.06 1.90 4.30
CA SER A 234 -11.07 0.83 5.30
C SER A 234 -10.16 -0.35 4.91
N SER A 235 -10.14 -0.74 3.63
CA SER A 235 -9.28 -1.82 3.13
C SER A 235 -7.79 -1.45 3.13
N PHE A 236 -7.47 -0.18 2.85
CA PHE A 236 -6.11 0.32 2.94
C PHE A 236 -5.61 0.32 4.38
N SER A 237 -6.47 0.73 5.31
CA SER A 237 -6.19 0.63 6.74
C SER A 237 -5.98 -0.82 7.16
N TYR A 238 -6.85 -1.75 6.75
CA TYR A 238 -6.71 -3.18 7.03
C TYR A 238 -5.39 -3.77 6.51
N SER A 239 -5.03 -3.49 5.26
CA SER A 239 -3.78 -3.99 4.67
C SER A 239 -2.54 -3.45 5.39
N LYS A 240 -2.54 -2.16 5.74
CA LYS A 240 -1.47 -1.54 6.55
C LYS A 240 -1.36 -2.20 7.92
N ILE A 241 -2.48 -2.38 8.62
CA ILE A 241 -2.53 -3.03 9.94
C ILE A 241 -2.00 -4.47 9.87
N ARG A 242 -2.44 -5.23 8.87
CA ARG A 242 -1.96 -6.60 8.64
C ARG A 242 -0.45 -6.64 8.44
N ASN A 243 0.08 -5.74 7.61
CA ASN A 243 1.52 -5.66 7.34
C ASN A 243 2.33 -5.31 8.60
N GLU A 244 1.84 -4.38 9.43
CA GLU A 244 2.50 -4.04 10.71
C GLU A 244 2.53 -5.22 11.68
N ILE A 245 1.45 -6.00 11.75
CA ILE A 245 1.38 -7.22 12.58
C ILE A 245 2.32 -8.31 12.05
N GLU A 246 2.33 -8.55 10.74
CA GLU A 246 3.18 -9.56 10.12
C GLU A 246 4.67 -9.23 10.31
N ALA A 247 5.04 -7.95 10.18
CA ALA A 247 6.38 -7.47 10.48
C ALA A 247 6.74 -7.67 11.96
N ALA A 248 5.85 -7.30 12.89
CA ALA A 248 6.08 -7.51 14.32
C ALA A 248 6.24 -9.00 14.67
N ARG A 249 5.40 -9.87 14.10
CA ARG A 249 5.49 -11.33 14.27
C ARG A 249 6.86 -11.86 13.83
N ILE A 250 7.34 -11.44 12.66
CA ILE A 250 8.65 -11.85 12.15
C ILE A 250 9.77 -11.38 13.08
N ASP A 251 9.72 -10.13 13.57
CA ASP A 251 10.71 -9.59 14.50
C ASP A 251 10.77 -10.38 15.82
N TYR A 252 9.62 -10.69 16.43
CA TYR A 252 9.62 -11.51 17.65
C TYR A 252 10.05 -12.95 17.41
N LEU A 253 9.69 -13.55 16.28
CA LEU A 253 10.19 -14.88 15.92
C LEU A 253 11.72 -14.87 15.81
N ASN A 254 12.29 -13.85 15.20
CA ASN A 254 13.74 -13.68 15.10
C ASN A 254 14.39 -13.49 16.48
N LYS A 255 13.81 -12.66 17.35
CA LYS A 255 14.29 -12.48 18.73
C LYS A 255 14.26 -13.79 19.53
N ILE A 256 13.15 -14.52 19.47
CA ILE A 256 13.01 -15.82 20.14
C ILE A 256 14.01 -16.83 19.58
N HIS A 257 14.17 -16.91 18.26
CA HIS A 257 15.15 -17.79 17.62
C HIS A 257 16.58 -17.47 18.05
N LYS A 258 16.95 -16.19 18.12
CA LYS A 258 18.25 -15.76 18.63
C LYS A 258 18.47 -16.24 20.07
N THR A 259 17.51 -16.00 20.96
CA THR A 259 17.60 -16.47 22.35
C THR A 259 17.73 -17.99 22.44
N ILE A 260 17.04 -18.77 21.59
CA ILE A 260 17.20 -20.23 21.53
C ILE A 260 18.63 -20.61 21.18
N ILE A 261 19.21 -19.99 20.15
CA ILE A 261 20.56 -20.29 19.69
C ILE A 261 21.58 -19.99 20.80
N ASP A 262 21.40 -18.88 21.51
CA ASP A 262 22.27 -18.50 22.63
C ASP A 262 22.19 -19.52 23.79
N ILE A 263 20.99 -20.03 24.10
CA ILE A 263 20.78 -21.09 25.10
C ILE A 263 21.43 -22.40 24.66
N GLN A 264 21.22 -22.81 23.41
CA GLN A 264 21.79 -24.04 22.85
C GLN A 264 23.32 -24.00 22.87
N THR A 265 23.91 -22.84 22.57
CA THR A 265 25.37 -22.66 22.61
C THR A 265 25.91 -22.86 24.02
N GLN A 266 25.24 -22.34 25.05
CA GLN A 266 25.64 -22.55 26.45
C GLN A 266 25.47 -24.02 26.89
N LEU A 267 24.42 -24.68 26.39
CA LEU A 267 24.14 -26.08 26.66
C LEU A 267 25.17 -27.05 26.11
N LEU A 268 25.72 -26.77 24.93
CA LEU A 268 26.79 -27.58 24.35
C LEU A 268 28.05 -27.58 25.24
N GLY A 269 28.22 -26.58 26.11
CA GLY A 269 29.30 -26.55 27.10
C GLY A 269 29.15 -27.55 28.26
N ILE A 270 27.93 -27.99 28.58
CA ILE A 270 27.66 -28.86 29.75
C ILE A 270 28.27 -30.26 29.58
N PRO A 271 28.10 -30.98 28.45
CA PRO A 271 28.74 -32.28 28.24
C PRO A 271 30.27 -32.20 28.30
N VAL A 272 30.84 -31.17 27.68
CA VAL A 272 32.30 -30.94 27.67
C VAL A 272 32.81 -30.71 29.09
N ALA A 273 32.16 -29.83 29.86
CA ALA A 273 32.50 -29.59 31.26
C ALA A 273 32.38 -30.86 32.11
N THR A 274 31.35 -31.68 31.87
CA THR A 274 31.14 -32.95 32.59
C THR A 274 32.27 -33.95 32.34
N VAL A 275 32.73 -34.10 31.08
CA VAL A 275 33.85 -34.98 30.73
C VAL A 275 35.17 -34.48 31.34
N ILE A 276 35.38 -33.17 31.38
CA ILE A 276 36.57 -32.58 32.01
C ILE A 276 36.57 -32.87 33.52
N VAL A 277 35.45 -32.63 34.21
CA VAL A 277 35.35 -32.91 35.65
C VAL A 277 35.55 -34.40 35.94
N ALA A 278 34.95 -35.29 35.14
CA ALA A 278 35.09 -36.73 35.32
C ALA A 278 36.52 -37.24 35.07
N SER A 279 37.26 -36.66 34.12
CA SER A 279 38.63 -37.10 33.77
C SER A 279 39.73 -36.55 34.68
N GLN A 280 39.47 -35.45 35.39
CA GLN A 280 40.47 -34.77 36.24
C GLN A 280 40.45 -35.23 37.71
N LEU A 281 39.43 -35.97 38.15
CA LEU A 281 39.37 -36.52 39.51
C LEU A 281 40.30 -37.73 39.67
N LYS A 282 41.13 -37.73 40.71
CA LYS A 282 42.13 -38.77 41.00
C LYS A 282 42.01 -39.36 42.39
N VAL A 283 42.25 -40.67 42.53
CA VAL A 283 42.26 -41.36 43.84
C VAL A 283 43.43 -40.87 44.68
N THR A 284 43.17 -40.39 45.89
CA THR A 284 44.20 -39.79 46.74
C THR A 284 44.08 -40.26 48.19
N SER A 285 45.22 -40.66 48.77
CA SER A 285 45.35 -41.10 50.16
C SER A 285 46.28 -40.22 51.02
N ALA A 286 46.82 -39.13 50.46
CA ALA A 286 47.71 -38.19 51.16
C ALA A 286 47.46 -36.74 50.70
N CYS A 287 47.88 -35.76 51.50
CA CYS A 287 47.73 -34.32 51.21
C CYS A 287 48.70 -33.80 50.12
N GLY A 288 48.79 -34.48 48.98
CA GLY A 288 49.68 -34.14 47.86
C GLY A 288 49.01 -33.33 46.74
N VAL A 289 49.69 -33.23 45.59
CA VAL A 289 49.21 -32.50 44.40
C VAL A 289 47.85 -33.00 43.90
N GLU A 290 47.57 -34.29 44.07
CA GLU A 290 46.31 -34.91 43.64
C GLU A 290 45.11 -34.46 44.48
N PHE A 291 45.30 -34.23 45.79
CA PHE A 291 44.27 -33.65 46.67
C PHE A 291 43.88 -32.24 46.21
N TRP A 292 44.88 -31.39 45.95
CA TRP A 292 44.67 -30.02 45.47
C TRP A 292 44.03 -29.99 44.08
N THR A 293 44.33 -30.99 43.24
CA THR A 293 43.67 -31.17 41.92
C THR A 293 42.18 -31.44 42.10
N ASN A 294 41.80 -32.41 42.95
CA ASN A 294 40.39 -32.72 43.22
C ASN A 294 39.64 -31.52 43.82
N PHE A 295 40.27 -30.80 44.75
CA PHE A 295 39.70 -29.57 45.33
C PHE A 295 39.47 -28.50 44.28
N ALA A 296 40.47 -28.22 43.42
CA ALA A 296 40.35 -27.25 42.34
C ALA A 296 39.26 -27.64 41.33
N VAL A 297 39.09 -28.93 41.03
CA VAL A 297 38.01 -29.44 40.15
C VAL A 297 36.63 -29.18 40.77
N VAL A 298 36.43 -29.45 42.06
CA VAL A 298 35.15 -29.20 42.75
C VAL A 298 34.85 -27.71 42.82
N VAL A 299 35.84 -26.88 43.17
CA VAL A 299 35.69 -25.41 43.19
C VAL A 299 35.35 -24.89 41.78
N GLY A 300 36.05 -25.37 40.74
CA GLY A 300 35.77 -25.03 39.36
C GLY A 300 34.36 -25.41 38.92
N ALA A 301 33.86 -26.58 39.33
CA ALA A 301 32.48 -27.01 39.06
C ALA A 301 31.44 -26.07 39.70
N TRP A 302 31.66 -25.63 40.93
CA TRP A 302 30.77 -24.67 41.60
C TRP A 302 30.84 -23.25 41.02
N ILE A 303 32.02 -22.79 40.60
CA ILE A 303 32.18 -21.53 39.86
C ILE A 303 31.42 -21.61 38.53
N PHE A 304 31.53 -22.71 37.80
CA PHE A 304 30.78 -22.92 36.56
C PHE A 304 29.26 -22.87 36.81
N VAL A 305 28.76 -23.52 37.86
CA VAL A 305 27.34 -23.45 38.24
C VAL A 305 26.92 -22.01 38.55
N ALA A 306 27.74 -21.23 39.27
CA ALA A 306 27.44 -19.83 39.56
C ALA A 306 27.36 -18.96 38.30
N LEU A 307 28.33 -19.10 37.38
CA LEU A 307 28.33 -18.38 36.10
C LEU A 307 27.15 -18.79 35.21
N LEU A 308 26.83 -20.09 35.17
CA LEU A 308 25.68 -20.61 34.44
C LEU A 308 24.35 -20.08 35.03
N ALA A 309 24.24 -19.97 36.36
CA ALA A 309 23.06 -19.42 37.02
C ALA A 309 22.85 -17.94 36.65
N ILE A 310 23.92 -17.14 36.59
CA ILE A 310 23.86 -15.75 36.12
C ILE A 310 23.41 -15.68 34.66
N ALA A 311 23.96 -16.54 33.79
CA ALA A 311 23.60 -16.62 32.38
C ALA A 311 22.12 -17.00 32.17
N ILE A 312 21.63 -18.00 32.91
CA ILE A 312 20.22 -18.42 32.93
C ILE A 312 19.33 -17.26 33.42
N GLY A 313 19.75 -16.55 34.47
CA GLY A 313 19.02 -15.38 34.99
C GLY A 313 18.87 -14.27 33.95
N ASN A 314 19.94 -13.95 33.21
CA ASN A 314 19.91 -12.94 32.15
C ASN A 314 18.98 -13.34 30.99
N GLN A 315 19.03 -14.60 30.56
CA GLN A 315 18.15 -15.12 29.52
C GLN A 315 16.68 -15.16 29.98
N TRP A 316 16.44 -15.46 31.25
CA TRP A 316 15.10 -15.41 31.83
C TRP A 316 14.53 -13.99 31.85
N ALA A 317 15.34 -13.00 32.25
CA ALA A 317 14.95 -11.58 32.22
C ALA A 317 14.64 -11.12 30.79
N THR A 318 15.48 -11.49 29.82
CA THR A 318 15.26 -11.19 28.39
C THR A 318 13.94 -11.81 27.89
N LEU A 319 13.70 -13.08 28.21
CA LEU A 319 12.49 -13.80 27.84
C LEU A 319 11.23 -13.29 28.57
N THR A 320 11.41 -12.61 29.71
CA THR A 320 10.35 -11.90 30.43
C THR A 320 10.00 -10.60 29.73
N SER A 321 11.00 -9.79 29.39
CA SER A 321 10.80 -8.57 28.61
C SER A 321 10.08 -8.84 27.28
N ILE A 322 10.53 -9.85 26.53
CA ILE A 322 9.88 -10.26 25.27
C ILE A 322 8.41 -10.67 25.50
N SER A 323 8.13 -11.42 26.57
CA SER A 323 6.77 -11.84 26.91
C SER A 323 5.86 -10.66 27.25
N ASP A 324 6.38 -9.68 27.98
CA ASP A 324 5.62 -8.51 28.40
C ASP A 324 5.33 -7.58 27.21
N ASP A 325 6.29 -7.43 26.29
CA ASP A 325 6.09 -6.70 25.05
C ASP A 325 5.03 -7.35 24.17
N ILE A 326 5.08 -8.68 24.03
CA ILE A 326 4.06 -9.44 23.30
C ILE A 326 2.66 -9.24 23.94
N ALA A 327 2.56 -9.25 25.27
CA ALA A 327 1.29 -9.05 25.97
C ALA A 327 0.75 -7.61 25.80
N ARG A 328 1.62 -6.60 25.91
CA ARG A 328 1.27 -5.19 25.68
C ARG A 328 0.77 -4.99 24.26
N GLN A 329 1.48 -5.54 23.28
CA GLN A 329 1.12 -5.38 21.89
C GLN A 329 -0.17 -6.13 21.53
N LYS A 330 -0.38 -7.34 22.07
CA LYS A 330 -1.65 -8.07 21.98
C LYS A 330 -2.82 -7.22 22.48
N THR A 331 -2.67 -6.61 23.66
CA THR A 331 -3.71 -5.76 24.27
C THR A 331 -4.01 -4.54 23.42
N LYS A 332 -2.97 -3.89 22.86
CA LYS A 332 -3.14 -2.76 21.93
C LYS A 332 -3.91 -3.17 20.69
N PHE A 333 -3.52 -4.27 20.02
CA PHE A 333 -4.20 -4.75 18.83
C PHE A 333 -5.64 -5.21 19.08
N GLN A 334 -5.93 -5.83 20.23
CA GLN A 334 -7.29 -6.22 20.60
C GLN A 334 -8.20 -5.01 20.85
N ARG A 335 -7.66 -3.93 21.43
CA ARG A 335 -8.39 -2.67 21.64
C ARG A 335 -8.68 -1.97 20.32
N ASP A 336 -7.66 -1.84 19.48
CA ASP A 336 -7.76 -1.03 18.27
C ASP A 336 -8.53 -1.78 17.15
N PHE A 337 -8.57 -3.13 17.18
CA PHE A 337 -9.12 -3.96 16.10
C PHE A 337 -9.93 -5.18 16.58
N ALA A 338 -11.00 -4.94 17.35
CA ALA A 338 -11.83 -5.98 17.96
C ALA A 338 -12.42 -7.01 16.96
N ALA A 339 -12.79 -6.58 15.74
CA ALA A 339 -13.44 -7.42 14.73
C ALA A 339 -12.54 -8.53 14.15
N LEU A 340 -11.21 -8.37 14.24
CA LEU A 340 -10.23 -9.33 13.69
C LEU A 340 -9.47 -10.08 14.80
N SER A 341 -9.83 -9.84 16.06
CA SER A 341 -9.16 -10.37 17.25
C SER A 341 -8.99 -11.90 17.26
N ASN A 342 -9.99 -12.64 16.76
CA ASN A 342 -9.97 -14.10 16.71
C ASN A 342 -8.90 -14.69 15.77
N GLN A 343 -8.59 -14.02 14.65
CA GLN A 343 -7.53 -14.51 13.75
C GLN A 343 -6.14 -14.32 14.36
N PHE A 344 -5.99 -13.34 15.25
CA PHE A 344 -4.69 -12.97 15.81
C PHE A 344 -4.38 -13.68 17.13
N ASP A 345 -5.40 -14.14 17.87
CA ASP A 345 -5.20 -14.80 19.16
C ASP A 345 -4.33 -16.06 19.03
N THR A 346 -4.54 -16.85 17.97
CA THR A 346 -3.75 -18.04 17.66
C THR A 346 -2.26 -17.72 17.51
N ILE A 347 -1.91 -16.60 16.86
CA ILE A 347 -0.50 -16.21 16.67
C ILE A 347 0.16 -15.90 18.01
N PHE A 348 -0.49 -15.10 18.86
CA PHE A 348 0.05 -14.76 20.18
C PHE A 348 0.10 -15.96 21.13
N VAL A 349 -0.88 -16.87 21.08
CA VAL A 349 -0.89 -18.11 21.85
C VAL A 349 0.29 -19.01 21.47
N THR A 350 0.58 -19.17 20.18
CA THR A 350 1.76 -19.96 19.74
C THR A 350 3.08 -19.37 20.24
N LEU A 351 3.20 -18.04 20.22
CA LEU A 351 4.39 -17.31 20.67
C LEU A 351 4.59 -17.44 22.19
N ALA A 352 3.51 -17.26 22.97
CA ALA A 352 3.52 -17.44 24.42
C ALA A 352 3.81 -18.90 24.82
N GLY A 353 3.30 -19.88 24.05
CA GLY A 353 3.58 -21.30 24.25
C GLY A 353 5.08 -21.62 24.14
N ARG A 354 5.76 -21.09 23.12
CA ARG A 354 7.20 -21.24 22.91
C ARG A 354 8.02 -20.65 24.06
N ILE A 355 7.65 -19.45 24.52
CA ILE A 355 8.28 -18.76 25.67
C ILE A 355 8.16 -19.62 26.95
N LYS A 356 6.97 -20.17 27.23
CA LYS A 356 6.74 -21.02 28.41
C LYS A 356 7.57 -22.30 28.37
N TRP A 357 7.64 -22.94 27.20
CA TRP A 357 8.45 -24.16 27.03
C TRP A 357 9.93 -23.88 27.29
N GLN A 358 10.45 -22.75 26.79
CA GLN A 358 11.84 -22.34 27.01
C GLN A 358 12.16 -22.03 28.48
N ARG A 359 11.27 -21.33 29.20
CA ARG A 359 11.49 -21.08 30.65
C ARG A 359 11.57 -22.37 31.44
N ARG A 360 10.69 -23.34 31.14
CA ARG A 360 10.73 -24.67 31.76
C ARG A 360 12.03 -25.40 31.45
N PHE A 361 12.49 -25.30 30.20
CA PHE A 361 13.75 -25.90 29.78
C PHE A 361 14.96 -25.26 30.48
N LEU A 362 15.04 -23.93 30.58
CA LEU A 362 16.08 -23.24 31.35
C LEU A 362 16.12 -23.69 32.81
N GLY A 363 14.95 -23.81 33.45
CA GLY A 363 14.86 -24.32 34.82
C GLY A 363 15.39 -25.75 34.94
N PHE A 364 15.03 -26.63 34.00
CA PHE A 364 15.53 -28.00 33.96
C PHE A 364 17.06 -28.07 33.82
N VAL A 365 17.65 -27.23 32.97
CA VAL A 365 19.10 -27.15 32.76
C VAL A 365 19.83 -26.68 34.01
N GLY A 366 19.29 -25.67 34.70
CA GLY A 366 19.84 -25.22 35.98
C GLY A 366 19.84 -26.33 37.04
N VAL A 367 18.73 -27.07 37.15
CA VAL A 367 18.64 -28.22 38.08
C VAL A 367 19.68 -29.28 37.73
N LEU A 368 19.82 -29.62 36.45
CA LEU A 368 20.78 -30.63 36.00
C LEU A 368 22.23 -30.23 36.32
N ALA A 369 22.59 -28.95 36.16
CA ALA A 369 23.93 -28.46 36.47
C ALA A 369 24.23 -28.54 37.98
N VAL A 370 23.27 -28.20 38.83
CA VAL A 370 23.42 -28.31 40.30
C VAL A 370 23.56 -29.78 40.71
N VAL A 371 22.75 -30.67 40.15
CA VAL A 371 22.87 -32.12 40.39
C VAL A 371 24.25 -32.62 39.95
N GLY A 372 24.73 -32.19 38.78
CA GLY A 372 26.06 -32.54 38.29
C GLY A 372 27.19 -32.12 39.24
N ALA A 373 27.15 -30.88 39.74
CA ALA A 373 28.12 -30.40 40.72
C ALA A 373 28.03 -31.14 42.07
N ALA A 374 26.82 -31.49 42.52
CA ALA A 374 26.62 -32.29 43.72
C ALA A 374 27.19 -33.71 43.55
N VAL A 375 26.96 -34.36 42.41
CA VAL A 375 27.54 -35.67 42.08
C VAL A 375 29.07 -35.59 42.01
N ALA A 376 29.63 -34.57 41.36
CA ALA A 376 31.08 -34.36 41.32
C ALA A 376 31.68 -34.19 42.73
N THR A 377 31.00 -33.41 43.59
CA THR A 377 31.39 -33.22 44.99
C THR A 377 31.33 -34.55 45.77
N PHE A 378 30.29 -35.35 45.55
CA PHE A 378 30.15 -36.67 46.16
C PHE A 378 31.25 -37.66 45.71
N ILE A 379 31.55 -37.70 44.42
CA ILE A 379 32.62 -38.56 43.88
C ILE A 379 33.98 -38.11 44.43
N ALA A 380 34.26 -36.80 44.43
CA ALA A 380 35.50 -36.25 44.99
C ALA A 380 35.65 -36.62 46.47
N TYR A 381 34.58 -36.57 47.25
CA TYR A 381 34.56 -37.00 48.65
C TYR A 381 34.86 -38.50 48.80
N ARG A 382 34.29 -39.36 47.93
CA ARG A 382 34.52 -40.81 47.95
C ARG A 382 35.93 -41.22 47.53
N VAL A 383 36.53 -40.45 46.63
CA VAL A 383 37.83 -40.74 46.01
C VAL A 383 38.99 -40.14 46.83
N THR A 384 38.69 -39.19 47.72
CA THR A 384 39.64 -38.53 48.61
C THR A 384 39.52 -39.09 50.04
N ASN A 385 40.35 -40.07 50.39
CA ASN A 385 40.31 -40.76 51.70
C ASN A 385 41.09 -40.02 52.81
N VAL A 386 41.05 -38.68 52.81
CA VAL A 386 41.80 -37.85 53.77
C VAL A 386 40.86 -36.78 54.35
N PRO A 387 40.84 -36.55 55.69
CA PRO A 387 40.04 -35.47 56.25
C PRO A 387 40.53 -34.12 55.71
N TYR A 388 39.67 -33.37 55.02
CA TYR A 388 40.01 -32.06 54.43
C TYR A 388 40.66 -31.10 55.44
N MET A 389 40.27 -31.20 56.73
CA MET A 389 40.84 -30.40 57.81
C MET A 389 42.30 -30.74 58.13
N SER A 390 42.75 -32.00 57.99
CA SER A 390 44.15 -32.36 58.28
C SER A 390 45.12 -31.88 57.20
N CYS A 391 44.66 -31.77 55.95
CA CYS A 391 45.45 -31.18 54.87
C CYS A 391 45.52 -29.64 54.93
N TRP A 392 44.53 -29.00 55.56
CA TRP A 392 44.47 -27.54 55.72
C TRP A 392 45.20 -27.05 56.98
N SER A 393 45.23 -27.86 58.06
CA SER A 393 45.94 -27.54 59.30
C SER A 393 47.43 -27.85 59.28
N GLY A 394 47.92 -28.56 58.25
CA GLY A 394 49.33 -28.94 58.11
C GLY A 394 49.78 -30.07 59.05
N GLU A 395 48.88 -30.72 59.78
CA GLU A 395 49.19 -31.78 60.74
C GLU A 395 49.21 -33.17 60.07
N VAL A 396 50.17 -33.43 59.17
CA VAL A 396 50.60 -34.81 58.86
C VAL A 396 52.10 -34.83 58.57
N SER A 397 52.86 -35.42 59.48
CA SER A 397 54.28 -35.78 59.30
C SER A 397 54.44 -37.00 58.38
N ALA A 398 55.47 -36.97 57.54
CA ALA A 398 55.92 -38.09 56.74
C ALA A 398 56.42 -39.27 57.60
N SER A 399 56.13 -40.51 57.21
CA SER A 399 56.99 -41.67 57.51
C SER A 399 56.80 -42.81 56.50
N ALA A 400 57.91 -43.27 55.93
CA ALA A 400 58.01 -44.51 55.14
C ALA A 400 58.26 -45.72 56.07
N PRO A 401 58.12 -46.96 55.57
CA PRO A 401 59.34 -47.76 55.40
C PRO A 401 59.35 -48.68 54.16
N THR A 402 60.56 -48.93 53.63
CA THR A 402 60.90 -50.04 52.72
C THR A 402 61.26 -51.31 53.53
N PRO A 403 61.04 -52.53 53.01
CA PRO A 403 62.17 -53.47 52.79
C PRO A 403 62.04 -54.42 51.55
N ILE A 404 63.08 -54.52 50.70
CA ILE A 404 64.06 -55.63 50.47
C ILE A 404 63.67 -56.66 49.37
N PRO A 405 64.59 -57.09 48.46
CA PRO A 405 64.31 -57.86 47.22
C PRO A 405 64.58 -59.38 47.35
N PRO A 406 64.23 -60.24 46.35
CA PRO A 406 64.80 -61.58 46.21
C PRO A 406 65.92 -61.67 45.15
N ALA A 407 66.77 -62.68 45.33
CA ALA A 407 68.09 -62.92 44.74
C ALA A 407 68.13 -63.41 43.27
N VAL A 408 69.32 -63.27 42.67
CA VAL A 408 69.82 -63.66 41.33
C VAL A 408 70.20 -65.16 41.33
N ALA A 409 70.04 -66.02 40.29
CA ALA A 409 70.77 -66.18 39.00
C ALA A 409 70.33 -67.51 38.30
N PRO A 410 70.77 -67.93 37.06
CA PRO A 410 71.77 -67.33 36.17
C PRO A 410 71.43 -67.22 34.65
N VAL A 411 72.33 -66.49 33.99
CA VAL A 411 72.54 -66.04 32.59
C VAL A 411 73.02 -67.22 31.69
N ALA A 412 72.80 -67.32 30.36
CA ALA A 412 73.46 -66.65 29.21
C ALA A 412 73.09 -67.38 27.87
N PRO A 413 73.51 -66.95 26.65
CA PRO A 413 74.33 -65.78 26.31
C PRO A 413 73.83 -64.90 25.14
N ALA A 414 74.44 -63.71 25.05
CA ALA A 414 74.33 -62.71 23.98
C ALA A 414 75.13 -63.11 22.71
N PRO A 415 75.11 -62.34 21.58
CA PRO A 415 75.88 -61.08 21.52
C PRO A 415 75.34 -59.94 20.62
N THR A 416 75.69 -58.71 21.02
CA THR A 416 76.04 -57.48 20.25
C THR A 416 75.25 -57.01 19.01
N PRO A 417 74.82 -55.73 18.98
CA PRO A 417 74.52 -54.98 17.76
C PRO A 417 75.74 -54.16 17.26
N PRO A 418 75.75 -53.73 15.98
CA PRO A 418 75.96 -52.30 15.76
C PRO A 418 75.07 -51.67 14.66
N SER A 419 74.56 -50.48 15.02
CA SER A 419 74.31 -49.20 14.31
C SER A 419 74.52 -49.04 12.78
N PRO A 420 74.21 -47.86 12.20
CA PRO A 420 72.96 -47.07 12.16
C PRO A 420 72.61 -46.70 10.68
N VAL A 421 71.56 -45.90 10.42
CA VAL A 421 71.51 -44.83 9.37
C VAL A 421 70.09 -44.23 9.28
N SER A 422 70.01 -42.91 9.42
CA SER A 422 68.86 -42.01 9.20
C SER A 422 68.70 -41.65 7.70
N PRO A 423 68.00 -40.55 7.34
CA PRO A 423 66.56 -40.26 7.25
C PRO A 423 66.13 -40.23 5.74
N PRO A 424 64.96 -39.70 5.26
CA PRO A 424 64.76 -38.23 5.13
C PRO A 424 63.28 -37.72 5.08
N LYS A 425 63.10 -36.41 5.33
CA LYS A 425 62.05 -35.52 4.78
C LYS A 425 62.61 -34.90 3.47
N PRO A 426 61.95 -34.04 2.66
CA PRO A 426 60.55 -33.58 2.53
C PRO A 426 60.07 -33.63 1.04
N SER A 427 58.90 -33.11 0.63
CA SER A 427 58.76 -31.81 -0.09
C SER A 427 57.35 -31.68 -0.75
N PRO A 428 56.90 -30.44 -1.12
CA PRO A 428 55.54 -30.13 -1.59
C PRO A 428 55.49 -29.81 -3.12
N PRO A 429 54.46 -29.12 -3.67
CA PRO A 429 53.60 -29.55 -4.79
C PRO A 429 54.00 -28.97 -6.17
N PRO A 430 53.27 -29.30 -7.27
CA PRO A 430 53.01 -28.22 -8.24
C PRO A 430 51.68 -28.27 -9.02
N ASP A 431 51.44 -27.09 -9.59
CA ASP A 431 50.45 -26.62 -10.56
C ASP A 431 50.31 -27.38 -11.90
N SER A 432 49.23 -26.98 -12.58
CA SER A 432 49.07 -26.73 -14.03
C SER A 432 48.41 -27.79 -14.94
N ALA A 433 47.22 -27.41 -15.42
CA ALA A 433 46.51 -27.95 -16.59
C ALA A 433 46.94 -27.20 -17.88
N PRO A 434 46.73 -27.76 -19.11
CA PRO A 434 45.48 -27.53 -19.90
C PRO A 434 45.18 -28.70 -20.91
N PRO A 435 44.34 -28.61 -21.99
CA PRO A 435 43.15 -27.78 -22.30
C PRO A 435 41.87 -28.56 -22.77
N THR A 436 40.72 -27.89 -22.64
CA THR A 436 39.51 -27.75 -23.51
C THR A 436 38.92 -28.90 -24.36
N ARG A 437 37.60 -29.19 -24.20
CA ARG A 437 36.62 -29.29 -25.32
C ARG A 437 35.13 -29.16 -24.89
N ALA A 438 34.49 -28.11 -25.41
CA ALA A 438 33.09 -27.88 -25.86
C ALA A 438 31.84 -28.38 -25.10
N GLU A 439 30.97 -27.39 -24.85
CA GLU A 439 29.51 -27.32 -24.61
C GLU A 439 28.61 -28.28 -25.45
N PRO A 440 27.35 -28.57 -25.01
CA PRO A 440 26.25 -27.61 -25.20
C PRO A 440 25.23 -27.44 -24.06
N LYS A 441 24.67 -26.22 -24.05
CA LYS A 441 23.53 -25.70 -23.29
C LYS A 441 22.25 -26.53 -23.45
N MET A 442 21.47 -26.65 -22.36
CA MET A 442 20.02 -26.87 -22.41
C MET A 442 19.29 -26.00 -21.38
N ALA A 443 18.14 -25.50 -21.83
CA ALA A 443 17.37 -24.35 -21.36
C ALA A 443 16.50 -24.60 -20.11
N PRO A 444 15.99 -23.53 -19.44
CA PRO A 444 15.09 -23.63 -18.30
C PRO A 444 13.63 -23.87 -18.70
N THR A 445 12.94 -24.71 -17.94
CA THR A 445 11.51 -25.06 -18.10
C THR A 445 10.59 -23.93 -17.57
N PRO A 446 9.50 -23.57 -18.27
CA PRO A 446 8.62 -22.46 -17.88
C PRO A 446 7.49 -22.90 -16.92
N GLN A 447 7.18 -22.05 -15.94
CA GLN A 447 5.98 -22.15 -15.12
C GLN A 447 4.76 -21.59 -15.87
N ALA A 448 3.66 -22.34 -15.79
CA ALA A 448 2.39 -22.09 -16.46
C ALA A 448 1.54 -21.01 -15.75
N TYR A 449 0.90 -20.16 -16.56
CA TYR A 449 -0.24 -19.32 -16.20
C TYR A 449 -1.54 -20.13 -16.20
N PRO A 450 -2.57 -19.74 -15.43
CA PRO A 450 -3.93 -20.25 -15.57
C PRO A 450 -4.86 -19.24 -16.27
N GLN A 451 -5.59 -19.70 -17.29
CA GLN A 451 -6.85 -19.15 -17.83
C GLN A 451 -7.55 -20.27 -18.65
N PRO A 452 -8.86 -20.17 -18.94
CA PRO A 452 -9.84 -19.14 -18.60
C PRO A 452 -10.90 -19.57 -17.56
#